data_AF-A0A2C9KFD9-F1
#
_entry.id   AF-A0A2C9KFD9-F1
#
_cell.length_a   1.000
_cell.length_b   1.000
_cell.length_c   1.000
_cell.angle_alpha   90.00
_cell.angle_beta   90.00
_cell.angle_gamma   90.00
#
_symmetry.space_group_name_H-M   'P 1'
#
loop_
_entity.id
_entity.type
_entity.pdbx_description
1 polymer ?
#
loop_
_entity_poly.entity_id
_entity_poly.type
_entity_poly.pdbx_seq_one_letter_code
_entity_poly.pdbx_strand_id
1 'polypeptide(L)'
;MSPGLSHAHSIMKALGDLLADFCTFNDLIIGGTIFPHKTIHKTTWTSPDGKTENQIDHFAISQKWRRSLLDVRVKRGADVASDHHLLIAKVRIKLKSFKDFSDRPHYKFNTQYLKSEEKKVLFNCEVKNDETLEQHCLTLQEIWKSTCTDVLGRKTKQHKQWLSAETWAKIQEQKELKEKINQCQNEEQKANLRTQYGAVNKSVRTNARDDKKRFLHEMTVDAEKAAEQRDMKRLYDITRTLAGRNTNTNKPVKDKQGKIITSDVGQKDRWAEHF
;
A
#
# COMPACT_ATOMS: atom_id res chain seq x y z
N MET A 1 -23.12 -40.35 -8.79
CA MET A 1 -22.26 -39.74 -7.75
C MET A 1 -20.82 -39.88 -8.20
N SER A 2 -20.13 -38.78 -8.50
CA SER A 2 -18.78 -38.81 -9.07
C SER A 2 -17.72 -39.07 -7.98
N PRO A 3 -16.85 -40.08 -8.12
CA PRO A 3 -15.88 -40.49 -7.09
C PRO A 3 -14.77 -39.46 -6.79
N GLY A 4 -14.66 -38.37 -7.57
CA GLY A 4 -13.66 -37.31 -7.36
C GLY A 4 -13.97 -36.34 -6.22
N LEU A 5 -15.24 -36.15 -5.84
CA LEU A 5 -15.61 -35.19 -4.79
C LEU A 5 -15.27 -35.69 -3.37
N SER A 6 -15.37 -37.01 -3.12
CA SER A 6 -15.11 -37.59 -1.80
C SER A 6 -13.61 -37.58 -1.45
N HIS A 7 -12.75 -37.81 -2.45
CA HIS A 7 -11.29 -37.78 -2.28
C HIS A 7 -10.76 -36.36 -2.05
N ALA A 8 -11.26 -35.36 -2.78
CA ALA A 8 -10.88 -33.96 -2.54
C ALA A 8 -11.31 -33.47 -1.15
N HIS A 9 -12.50 -33.90 -0.68
CA HIS A 9 -12.99 -33.57 0.66
C HIS A 9 -12.13 -34.21 1.76
N SER A 10 -11.69 -35.46 1.59
CA SER A 10 -10.81 -36.12 2.57
C SER A 10 -9.42 -35.47 2.64
N ILE A 11 -8.86 -35.04 1.50
CA ILE A 11 -7.60 -34.30 1.45
C ILE A 11 -7.72 -32.93 2.14
N MET A 12 -8.79 -32.17 1.86
CA MET A 12 -9.01 -30.86 2.50
C MET A 12 -9.16 -30.99 4.02
N LYS A 13 -9.81 -32.05 4.51
CA LYS A 13 -9.89 -32.33 5.95
C LYS A 13 -8.52 -32.65 6.55
N ALA A 14 -7.74 -33.52 5.90
CA ALA A 14 -6.40 -33.88 6.36
C ALA A 14 -5.45 -32.68 6.41
N LEU A 15 -5.55 -31.75 5.45
CA LEU A 15 -4.78 -30.51 5.45
C LEU A 15 -5.22 -29.55 6.57
N GLY A 16 -6.52 -29.49 6.86
CA GLY A 16 -7.06 -28.72 7.99
C GLY A 16 -6.56 -29.24 9.34
N ASP A 17 -6.56 -30.57 9.52
CA ASP A 17 -6.05 -31.22 10.72
C ASP A 17 -4.54 -30.96 10.89
N LEU A 18 -3.75 -31.06 9.81
CA LEU A 18 -2.33 -30.74 9.83
C LEU A 18 -2.05 -29.27 10.23
N LEU A 19 -2.86 -28.32 9.74
CA LEU A 19 -2.73 -26.92 10.13
C LEU A 19 -3.04 -26.71 11.62
N ALA A 20 -4.03 -27.42 12.15
CA ALA A 20 -4.39 -27.38 13.56
C ALA A 20 -3.27 -27.97 14.44
N ASP A 21 -2.68 -29.09 14.02
CA ASP A 21 -1.56 -29.73 14.70
C ASP A 21 -0.32 -28.83 14.70
N PHE A 22 0.01 -28.24 13.54
CA PHE A 22 1.10 -27.26 13.43
C PHE A 22 0.88 -26.07 14.38
N CYS A 23 -0.33 -25.52 14.43
CA CYS A 23 -0.63 -24.40 15.33
C CYS A 23 -0.50 -24.82 16.79
N THR A 24 -0.98 -26.00 17.15
CA THR A 24 -0.91 -26.54 18.52
C THR A 24 0.55 -26.78 18.94
N PHE A 25 1.36 -27.37 18.07
CA PHE A 25 2.78 -27.63 18.33
C PHE A 25 3.61 -26.36 18.55
N ASN A 26 3.25 -25.26 17.88
CA ASN A 26 4.00 -23.99 17.91
C ASN A 26 3.39 -22.92 18.83
N ASP A 27 2.49 -23.29 19.74
CA ASP A 27 1.75 -22.36 20.59
C ASP A 27 1.10 -21.20 19.81
N LEU A 28 0.50 -21.51 18.66
CA LEU A 28 -0.24 -20.58 17.82
C LEU A 28 -1.75 -20.79 17.98
N ILE A 29 -2.50 -19.72 17.79
CA ILE A 29 -3.96 -19.76 17.77
C ILE A 29 -4.45 -19.26 16.42
N ILE A 30 -5.34 -20.04 15.81
CA ILE A 30 -6.04 -19.67 14.57
C ILE A 30 -7.11 -18.63 14.91
N GLY A 31 -6.90 -17.38 14.50
CA GLY A 31 -7.80 -16.27 14.82
C GLY A 31 -9.24 -16.45 14.33
N GLY A 32 -9.44 -17.16 13.22
CA GLY A 32 -10.77 -17.46 12.68
C GLY A 32 -11.66 -18.34 13.57
N THR A 33 -11.08 -19.05 14.55
CA THR A 33 -11.83 -19.87 15.51
C THR A 33 -12.16 -19.12 16.82
N ILE A 34 -11.55 -17.95 17.05
CA ILE A 34 -11.70 -17.19 18.30
C ILE A 34 -12.98 -16.34 18.30
N PHE A 35 -13.33 -15.76 17.16
CA PHE A 35 -14.40 -14.78 17.07
C PHE A 35 -15.67 -15.37 16.44
N PRO A 36 -16.84 -15.21 17.10
CA PRO A 36 -18.10 -15.67 16.54
C PRO A 36 -18.51 -14.74 15.38
N HIS A 37 -18.46 -15.26 14.17
CA HIS A 37 -18.84 -14.56 12.94
C HIS A 37 -19.79 -15.41 12.10
N LYS A 38 -20.67 -14.75 11.34
CA LYS A 38 -21.50 -15.41 10.29
C LYS A 38 -20.58 -16.04 9.24
N THR A 39 -21.03 -17.10 8.57
CA THR A 39 -20.27 -17.81 7.52
C THR A 39 -19.74 -16.85 6.43
N ILE A 40 -20.56 -15.86 6.04
CA ILE A 40 -20.18 -14.80 5.10
C ILE A 40 -18.95 -13.96 5.53
N HIS A 41 -18.54 -14.01 6.80
CA HIS A 41 -17.35 -13.34 7.32
C HIS A 41 -16.22 -14.32 7.66
N LYS A 42 -16.38 -15.60 7.33
CA LYS A 42 -15.42 -16.69 7.52
C LYS A 42 -14.97 -17.31 6.20
N THR A 43 -15.83 -17.38 5.19
CA THR A 43 -15.51 -17.86 3.84
C THR A 43 -14.42 -16.99 3.21
N THR A 44 -13.24 -17.55 2.96
CA THR A 44 -12.12 -16.83 2.33
C THR A 44 -11.99 -17.13 0.85
N TRP A 45 -12.67 -18.15 0.34
CA TRP A 45 -12.63 -18.53 -1.07
C TRP A 45 -14.00 -18.95 -1.57
N THR A 46 -14.29 -18.58 -2.81
CA THR A 46 -15.51 -18.99 -3.51
C THR A 46 -15.13 -19.48 -4.89
N SER A 47 -15.68 -20.63 -5.28
CA SER A 47 -15.43 -21.22 -6.59
C SER A 47 -15.79 -20.27 -7.74
N PRO A 48 -15.19 -20.46 -8.94
CA PRO A 48 -15.53 -19.63 -10.10
C PRO A 48 -17.01 -19.72 -10.51
N ASP A 49 -17.64 -20.88 -10.35
CA ASP A 49 -19.09 -21.06 -10.54
C ASP A 49 -19.93 -20.50 -9.36
N GLY A 50 -19.24 -20.10 -8.29
CA GLY A 50 -19.72 -19.53 -7.05
C GLY A 50 -20.79 -20.33 -6.34
N LYS A 51 -20.71 -21.65 -6.47
CA LYS A 51 -21.53 -22.63 -5.74
C LYS A 51 -20.84 -23.16 -4.50
N THR A 52 -19.50 -23.20 -4.51
CA THR A 52 -18.69 -23.75 -3.41
C THR A 52 -17.99 -22.61 -2.69
N GLU A 53 -18.08 -22.62 -1.37
CA GLU A 53 -17.44 -21.67 -0.48
C GLU A 53 -16.57 -22.43 0.51
N ASN A 54 -15.31 -22.02 0.67
CA ASN A 54 -14.37 -22.64 1.60
C ASN A 54 -13.63 -21.58 2.43
N GLN A 55 -13.09 -22.01 3.56
CA GLN A 55 -12.10 -21.26 4.34
C GLN A 55 -10.75 -21.92 4.11
N ILE A 56 -9.88 -21.24 3.35
CA ILE A 56 -8.54 -21.74 2.99
C ILE A 56 -7.42 -20.77 3.40
N ASP A 57 -7.80 -19.54 3.78
CA ASP A 57 -6.88 -18.54 4.30
C ASP A 57 -7.10 -18.40 5.80
N HIS A 58 -6.02 -18.48 6.57
CA HIS A 58 -6.06 -18.42 8.03
C HIS A 58 -5.09 -17.37 8.55
N PHE A 59 -5.49 -16.70 9.63
CA PHE A 59 -4.59 -15.84 10.40
C PHE A 59 -4.23 -16.56 11.69
N ALA A 60 -2.96 -16.90 11.89
CA ALA A 60 -2.46 -17.48 13.12
C ALA A 60 -1.60 -16.47 13.88
N ILE A 61 -1.71 -16.45 15.20
CA ILE A 61 -0.88 -15.60 16.07
C ILE A 61 -0.41 -16.42 17.27
N SER A 62 0.81 -16.14 17.74
CA SER A 62 1.29 -16.76 18.98
C SER A 62 0.31 -16.53 20.13
N GLN A 63 0.09 -17.59 20.90
CA GLN A 63 -0.80 -17.63 22.06
C GLN A 63 -0.47 -16.52 23.06
N LYS A 64 0.81 -16.17 23.23
CA LYS A 64 1.27 -15.03 24.04
C LYS A 64 0.60 -13.71 23.65
N TRP A 65 0.32 -13.52 22.37
CA TRP A 65 -0.29 -12.32 21.80
C TRP A 65 -1.80 -12.47 21.55
N ARG A 66 -2.45 -13.53 22.04
CA ARG A 66 -3.89 -13.75 21.88
C ARG A 66 -4.72 -12.51 22.24
N ARG A 67 -4.40 -11.86 23.37
CA ARG A 67 -5.10 -10.66 23.86
C ARG A 67 -4.87 -9.41 23.00
N SER A 68 -3.87 -9.43 22.13
CA SER A 68 -3.61 -8.37 21.16
C SER A 68 -4.46 -8.52 19.89
N LEU A 69 -4.90 -9.73 19.57
CA LEU A 69 -5.81 -9.96 18.44
C LEU A 69 -7.23 -9.56 18.85
N LEU A 70 -7.78 -8.54 18.19
CA LEU A 70 -9.08 -7.95 18.51
C LEU A 70 -10.22 -8.47 17.63
N ASP A 71 -9.90 -8.86 16.39
CA ASP A 71 -10.87 -9.40 15.42
C ASP A 71 -10.13 -10.11 14.28
N VAL A 72 -10.74 -11.15 13.71
CA VAL A 72 -10.33 -11.77 12.43
C VAL A 72 -11.57 -12.05 11.64
N ARG A 73 -11.71 -11.39 10.48
CA ARG A 73 -12.89 -11.53 9.63
C ARG A 73 -12.60 -11.24 8.18
N VAL A 74 -13.41 -11.85 7.33
CA VAL A 74 -13.41 -11.59 5.89
C VAL A 74 -14.15 -10.30 5.58
N LYS A 75 -13.54 -9.44 4.76
CA LYS A 75 -14.13 -8.23 4.18
C LYS A 75 -14.68 -8.53 2.79
N ARG A 76 -15.93 -9.00 2.73
CA ARG A 76 -16.63 -9.27 1.46
C ARG A 76 -16.88 -8.04 0.56
N GLY A 77 -16.83 -6.84 1.14
CA GLY A 77 -16.92 -5.59 0.38
C GLY A 77 -15.58 -5.13 -0.23
N ALA A 78 -14.46 -5.76 0.12
CA ALA A 78 -13.19 -5.47 -0.52
C ALA A 78 -13.09 -6.27 -1.82
N ASP A 79 -13.10 -5.57 -2.95
CA ASP A 79 -12.88 -6.21 -4.25
C ASP A 79 -11.39 -6.31 -4.58
N VAL A 80 -10.90 -7.55 -4.66
CA VAL A 80 -9.50 -7.89 -4.98
C VAL A 80 -9.41 -8.57 -6.35
N ALA A 81 -10.53 -8.69 -7.08
CA ALA A 81 -10.57 -9.36 -8.39
C ALA A 81 -9.98 -10.77 -8.39
N SER A 82 -10.19 -11.50 -7.29
CA SER A 82 -9.80 -12.88 -7.05
C SER A 82 -11.03 -13.67 -6.56
N ASP A 83 -10.95 -14.98 -6.75
CA ASP A 83 -11.76 -16.01 -6.08
C ASP A 83 -11.56 -16.04 -4.56
N HIS A 84 -10.49 -15.41 -4.05
CA HIS A 84 -10.29 -15.16 -2.63
C HIS A 84 -10.93 -13.85 -2.16
N HIS A 85 -11.44 -13.87 -0.94
CA HIS A 85 -11.89 -12.71 -0.20
C HIS A 85 -10.81 -12.24 0.80
N LEU A 86 -10.71 -10.93 0.98
CA LEU A 86 -9.71 -10.33 1.87
C LEU A 86 -9.99 -10.71 3.34
N LEU A 87 -9.10 -11.50 3.94
CA LEU A 87 -9.08 -11.76 5.38
C LEU A 87 -8.34 -10.63 6.11
N ILE A 88 -8.98 -10.01 7.10
CA ILE A 88 -8.39 -8.94 7.91
C ILE A 88 -8.32 -9.36 9.37
N ALA A 89 -7.15 -9.18 9.96
CA ALA A 89 -6.92 -9.25 11.39
C ALA A 89 -6.73 -7.84 11.98
N LYS A 90 -7.48 -7.52 13.05
CA LYS A 90 -7.28 -6.29 13.82
C LYS A 90 -6.41 -6.61 15.02
N VAL A 91 -5.21 -6.03 15.10
CA VAL A 91 -4.25 -6.30 16.17
C VAL A 91 -3.89 -5.02 16.92
N ARG A 92 -3.82 -5.09 18.25
CA ARG A 92 -3.37 -4.02 19.14
C ARG A 92 -1.99 -4.35 19.71
N ILE A 93 -1.00 -3.55 19.32
CA ILE A 93 0.40 -3.68 19.75
C ILE A 93 0.83 -2.39 20.43
N LYS A 94 1.53 -2.50 21.56
CA LYS A 94 2.21 -1.37 22.19
C LYS A 94 3.64 -1.31 21.64
N LEU A 95 3.93 -0.32 20.81
CA LEU A 95 5.28 -0.08 20.30
C LEU A 95 5.93 1.04 21.10
N LYS A 96 7.25 0.96 21.30
CA LYS A 96 8.03 2.11 21.82
C LYS A 96 8.01 3.19 20.74
N SER A 97 7.37 4.32 21.02
CA SER A 97 7.29 5.44 20.08
C SER A 97 8.65 6.13 20.00
N PHE A 98 9.18 6.24 18.79
CA PHE A 98 10.20 7.24 18.46
C PHE A 98 9.46 8.55 18.14
N LYS A 99 9.82 9.63 18.83
CA LYS A 99 9.31 10.97 18.55
C LYS A 99 10.37 11.72 17.75
N ASP A 100 10.06 12.01 16.50
CA ASP A 100 10.82 12.96 15.70
C ASP A 100 10.45 14.37 16.21
N PHE A 101 11.44 15.09 16.75
CA PHE A 101 11.26 16.47 17.24
C PHE A 101 11.55 17.51 16.15
N SER A 102 11.82 17.09 14.92
CA SER A 102 11.90 18.04 13.82
C SER A 102 10.51 18.59 13.53
N ASP A 103 10.35 19.92 13.53
CA ASP A 103 9.10 20.64 13.22
C ASP A 103 8.75 20.57 11.72
N ARG A 104 8.93 19.39 11.13
CA ARG A 104 8.71 19.11 9.71
C ARG A 104 7.26 18.67 9.54
N PRO A 105 6.55 19.18 8.52
CA PRO A 105 5.23 18.66 8.20
C PRO A 105 5.29 17.15 7.97
N HIS A 106 4.39 16.39 8.62
CA HIS A 106 4.32 14.93 8.49
C HIS A 106 3.85 14.45 7.09
N TYR A 107 3.60 15.39 6.17
CA TYR A 107 3.11 15.14 4.82
C TYR A 107 4.06 15.74 3.77
N LYS A 108 4.01 15.21 2.56
CA LYS A 108 4.71 15.78 1.39
C LYS A 108 3.77 16.70 0.62
N PHE A 109 4.30 17.70 -0.08
CA PHE A 109 3.52 18.53 -1.00
C PHE A 109 3.29 17.82 -2.35
N ASN A 110 2.22 18.18 -3.07
CA ASN A 110 1.93 17.58 -4.39
C ASN A 110 2.73 18.25 -5.52
N THR A 111 3.98 17.85 -5.69
CA THR A 111 4.86 18.39 -6.74
C THR A 111 4.41 18.05 -8.16
N GLN A 112 3.41 17.19 -8.37
CA GLN A 112 2.88 16.92 -9.72
C GLN A 112 2.18 18.13 -10.32
N TYR A 113 1.61 19.02 -9.50
CA TYR A 113 0.97 20.23 -10.01
C TYR A 113 1.95 21.15 -10.73
N LEU A 114 3.25 21.09 -10.45
CA LEU A 114 4.27 21.82 -11.20
C LEU A 114 4.45 21.35 -12.65
N LYS A 115 3.81 20.23 -13.05
CA LYS A 115 3.77 19.81 -14.45
C LYS A 115 2.80 20.64 -15.30
N SER A 116 1.79 21.28 -14.72
CA SER A 116 0.96 22.22 -15.46
C SER A 116 1.63 23.59 -15.49
N GLU A 117 1.70 24.19 -16.68
CA GLU A 117 2.40 25.47 -16.85
C GLU A 117 1.71 26.58 -16.03
N GLU A 118 0.39 26.55 -15.91
CA GLU A 118 -0.39 27.47 -15.06
C GLU A 118 0.02 27.43 -13.59
N LYS A 119 0.11 26.23 -12.99
CA LYS A 119 0.48 26.08 -11.58
C LYS A 119 1.96 26.37 -11.35
N LYS A 120 2.81 26.09 -12.33
CA LYS A 120 4.23 26.42 -12.29
C LYS A 120 4.46 27.94 -12.32
N VAL A 121 3.75 28.67 -13.18
CA VAL A 121 3.80 30.14 -13.23
C VAL A 121 3.27 30.74 -11.93
N LEU A 122 2.13 30.25 -11.42
CA LEU A 122 1.56 30.70 -10.14
C LEU A 122 2.54 30.47 -8.97
N PHE A 123 3.12 29.27 -8.88
CA PHE A 123 4.10 28.94 -7.85
C PHE A 123 5.32 29.87 -7.92
N ASN A 124 5.85 30.10 -9.12
CA ASN A 124 7.02 30.97 -9.30
C ASN A 124 6.71 32.45 -9.03
N CYS A 125 5.49 32.91 -9.27
CA CYS A 125 5.06 34.27 -8.96
C CYS A 125 5.01 34.47 -7.44
N GLU A 126 4.45 33.51 -6.72
CA GLU A 126 4.21 33.58 -5.28
C GLU A 126 5.49 33.36 -4.43
N VAL A 127 6.50 32.66 -4.98
CA VAL A 127 7.79 32.45 -4.30
C VAL A 127 8.76 33.64 -4.48
N LYS A 128 8.52 34.57 -5.40
CA LYS A 128 9.42 35.70 -5.64
C LYS A 128 9.41 36.68 -4.46
N ASN A 129 10.58 36.93 -3.89
CA ASN A 129 10.83 37.95 -2.87
C ASN A 129 11.55 39.16 -3.48
N ASP A 130 11.01 40.35 -3.21
CA ASP A 130 11.75 41.61 -3.24
C ASP A 130 12.39 41.84 -1.83
N GLU A 131 13.73 41.96 -1.80
CA GLU A 131 14.63 42.56 -0.76
C GLU A 131 15.12 41.81 0.52
N THR A 132 16.45 42.00 0.77
CA THR A 132 17.41 41.79 1.92
C THR A 132 17.48 40.53 2.81
N LEU A 133 18.72 40.18 3.24
CA LEU A 133 19.27 38.80 3.45
C LEU A 133 19.08 38.13 4.83
N GLU A 134 18.83 38.83 5.94
CA GLU A 134 18.95 38.22 7.29
C GLU A 134 17.60 37.92 7.98
N GLN A 135 16.60 38.82 7.84
CA GLN A 135 15.18 38.46 8.07
C GLN A 135 14.68 37.47 6.99
N HIS A 136 15.40 37.38 5.88
CA HIS A 136 15.07 36.59 4.69
C HIS A 136 14.89 35.11 4.98
N CYS A 137 15.70 34.47 5.83
CA CYS A 137 15.68 33.01 5.95
C CYS A 137 14.40 32.47 6.62
N LEU A 138 13.90 33.15 7.65
CA LEU A 138 12.65 32.77 8.31
C LEU A 138 11.45 33.17 7.45
N THR A 139 11.47 34.38 6.89
CA THR A 139 10.43 34.87 5.98
C THR A 139 10.33 34.01 4.71
N LEU A 140 11.46 33.59 4.11
CA LEU A 140 11.48 32.65 2.99
C LEU A 140 10.95 31.28 3.38
N GLN A 141 11.28 30.80 4.58
CA GLN A 141 10.77 29.52 5.04
C GLN A 141 9.24 29.55 5.21
N GLU A 142 8.70 30.65 5.72
CA GLU A 142 7.26 30.87 5.88
C GLU A 142 6.55 31.06 4.54
N ILE A 143 7.08 31.91 3.66
CA ILE A 143 6.57 32.11 2.29
C ILE A 143 6.59 30.77 1.55
N TRP A 144 7.71 30.06 1.56
CA TRP A 144 7.83 28.77 0.93
C TRP A 144 6.81 27.75 1.48
N LYS A 145 6.62 27.70 2.81
CA LYS A 145 5.62 26.84 3.45
C LYS A 145 4.19 27.24 3.06
N SER A 146 3.87 28.53 3.01
CA SER A 146 2.56 29.04 2.60
C SER A 146 2.29 28.72 1.15
N THR A 147 3.17 29.12 0.24
CA THR A 147 3.04 28.87 -1.20
C THR A 147 2.93 27.38 -1.51
N CYS A 148 3.74 26.53 -0.86
CA CYS A 148 3.61 25.09 -1.02
C CYS A 148 2.25 24.57 -0.54
N THR A 149 1.68 25.16 0.52
CA THR A 149 0.36 24.80 1.03
C THR A 149 -0.75 25.29 0.10
N ASP A 150 -0.67 26.52 -0.40
CA ASP A 150 -1.72 27.18 -1.18
C ASP A 150 -1.74 26.71 -2.64
N VAL A 151 -0.56 26.58 -3.26
CA VAL A 151 -0.44 26.25 -4.68
C VAL A 151 -0.39 24.74 -4.92
N LEU A 152 0.44 24.03 -4.14
CA LEU A 152 0.68 22.59 -4.32
C LEU A 152 -0.25 21.74 -3.45
N GLY A 153 -0.61 22.22 -2.26
CA GLY A 153 -1.42 21.48 -1.31
C GLY A 153 -0.75 20.20 -0.79
N ARG A 154 -1.43 19.54 0.14
CA ARG A 154 -0.97 18.26 0.70
C ARG A 154 -1.04 17.19 -0.38
N LYS A 155 0.03 16.40 -0.52
CA LYS A 155 0.01 15.19 -1.33
C LYS A 155 -1.03 14.24 -0.74
N THR A 156 -2.16 14.11 -1.43
CA THR A 156 -3.23 13.22 -1.02
C THR A 156 -2.75 11.76 -1.10
N LYS A 157 -3.26 10.92 -0.21
CA LYS A 157 -2.97 9.48 -0.17
C LYS A 157 -3.67 8.72 -1.31
N GLN A 158 -3.90 9.29 -2.48
CA GLN A 158 -4.43 8.52 -3.62
C GLN A 158 -3.89 9.03 -4.94
N HIS A 159 -3.07 8.21 -5.58
CA HIS A 159 -3.30 7.59 -6.89
C HIS A 159 -2.02 6.82 -7.22
N LYS A 160 -2.11 5.59 -7.71
CA LYS A 160 -0.96 5.02 -8.42
C LYS A 160 -0.73 5.96 -9.60
N GLN A 161 0.33 6.77 -9.58
CA GLN A 161 0.57 7.82 -10.57
C GLN A 161 0.55 7.30 -12.01
N TRP A 162 0.76 6.00 -12.18
CA TRP A 162 0.76 5.30 -13.45
C TRP A 162 -0.62 4.89 -13.97
N LEU A 163 -1.67 4.81 -13.13
CA LEU A 163 -3.02 4.46 -13.59
C LEU A 163 -3.70 5.68 -14.21
N SER A 164 -4.41 5.49 -15.32
CA SER A 164 -5.20 6.53 -16.00
C SER A 164 -6.59 6.68 -15.40
N ALA A 165 -7.22 7.84 -15.61
CA ALA A 165 -8.59 8.10 -15.15
C ALA A 165 -9.60 7.09 -15.74
N GLU A 166 -9.41 6.67 -16.99
CA GLU A 166 -10.24 5.64 -17.64
C GLU A 166 -10.16 4.30 -16.89
N THR A 167 -8.96 3.86 -16.53
CA THR A 167 -8.78 2.62 -15.76
C THR A 167 -9.42 2.71 -14.39
N TRP A 168 -9.39 3.88 -13.76
CA TRP A 168 -10.11 4.10 -12.50
C TRP A 168 -11.62 4.06 -12.64
N ALA A 169 -12.18 4.60 -13.72
CA ALA A 169 -13.61 4.48 -14.00
C ALA A 169 -14.02 3.00 -14.15
N LYS A 170 -13.22 2.19 -14.85
CA LYS A 170 -13.45 0.73 -14.97
C LYS A 170 -13.29 -0.01 -13.64
N ILE A 171 -12.34 0.39 -12.79
CA ILE A 171 -12.21 -0.16 -11.42
C ILE A 171 -13.45 0.18 -10.58
N GLN A 172 -14.00 1.38 -10.76
CA GLN A 172 -15.21 1.79 -10.06
C GLN A 172 -16.44 0.99 -10.53
N GLU A 173 -16.62 0.86 -11.85
CA GLU A 173 -17.64 -0.01 -12.45
C GLU A 173 -17.53 -1.46 -11.94
N GLN A 174 -16.30 -2.00 -11.88
CA GLN A 174 -16.03 -3.32 -11.33
C GLN A 174 -16.52 -3.47 -9.89
N LYS A 175 -16.26 -2.47 -9.03
CA LYS A 175 -16.72 -2.48 -7.63
C LYS A 175 -18.24 -2.45 -7.52
N GLU A 176 -18.89 -1.64 -8.33
CA GLU A 176 -20.36 -1.54 -8.36
C GLU A 176 -21.00 -2.85 -8.80
N LEU A 177 -20.43 -3.52 -9.82
CA LEU A 177 -20.86 -4.86 -10.21
C LEU A 177 -20.67 -5.87 -9.08
N LYS A 178 -19.54 -5.82 -8.36
CA LYS A 178 -19.28 -6.69 -7.21
C LYS A 178 -20.30 -6.47 -6.08
N GLU A 179 -20.68 -5.22 -5.83
CA GLU A 179 -21.72 -4.87 -4.87
C GLU A 179 -23.08 -5.44 -5.28
N LYS A 180 -23.48 -5.27 -6.54
CA LYS A 180 -24.72 -5.85 -7.09
C LYS A 180 -24.72 -7.39 -6.96
N ILE A 181 -23.60 -8.06 -7.26
CA ILE A 181 -23.46 -9.52 -7.09
C ILE A 181 -23.66 -9.93 -5.62
N ASN A 182 -23.14 -9.15 -4.68
CA ASN A 182 -23.26 -9.44 -3.25
C ASN A 182 -24.69 -9.25 -2.72
N GLN A 183 -25.47 -8.33 -3.30
CA GLN A 183 -26.86 -8.05 -2.90
C GLN A 183 -27.88 -8.96 -3.59
N CYS A 184 -27.55 -9.46 -4.79
CA CYS A 184 -28.45 -10.26 -5.61
C CYS A 184 -28.73 -11.65 -5.00
N GLN A 185 -30.02 -11.99 -4.86
CA GLN A 185 -30.50 -13.29 -4.39
C GLN A 185 -30.91 -14.23 -5.55
N ASN A 186 -31.22 -13.68 -6.73
CA ASN A 186 -31.64 -14.46 -7.90
C ASN A 186 -30.41 -15.02 -8.63
N GLU A 187 -30.33 -16.34 -8.80
CA GLU A 187 -29.15 -17.01 -9.37
C GLU A 187 -28.92 -16.72 -10.86
N GLU A 188 -29.97 -16.51 -11.65
CA GLU A 188 -29.84 -16.16 -13.07
C GLU A 188 -29.29 -14.74 -13.25
N GLN A 189 -29.85 -13.77 -12.52
CA GLN A 189 -29.36 -12.39 -12.52
C GLN A 189 -27.92 -12.31 -11.99
N LYS A 190 -27.60 -13.08 -10.96
CA LYS A 190 -26.26 -13.17 -10.38
C LYS A 190 -25.26 -13.79 -11.36
N ALA A 191 -25.66 -14.80 -12.15
CA ALA A 191 -24.83 -15.35 -13.21
C ALA A 191 -24.55 -14.32 -14.31
N ASN A 192 -25.56 -13.55 -14.74
CA ASN A 192 -25.39 -12.47 -15.70
C ASN A 192 -24.42 -11.39 -15.19
N LEU A 193 -24.62 -10.93 -13.94
CA LEU A 193 -23.73 -9.95 -13.30
C LEU A 193 -22.28 -10.47 -13.19
N ARG A 194 -22.08 -11.76 -12.90
CA ARG A 194 -20.75 -12.39 -12.88
C ARG A 194 -20.08 -12.38 -14.26
N THR A 195 -20.84 -12.60 -15.33
CA THR A 195 -20.32 -12.50 -16.70
C THR A 195 -19.89 -11.08 -17.04
N GLN A 196 -20.71 -10.08 -16.73
CA GLN A 196 -20.36 -8.66 -16.90
C GLN A 196 -19.12 -8.29 -16.09
N TYR A 197 -19.07 -8.69 -14.82
CA TYR A 197 -17.91 -8.50 -13.95
C TYR A 197 -16.64 -9.12 -14.53
N GLY A 198 -16.72 -10.33 -15.10
CA GLY A 198 -15.60 -11.00 -15.75
C GLY A 198 -15.05 -10.20 -16.94
N ALA A 199 -15.94 -9.64 -17.78
CA ALA A 199 -15.56 -8.80 -18.90
C ALA A 199 -14.88 -7.49 -18.44
N VAL A 200 -15.48 -6.79 -17.47
CA VAL A 200 -14.91 -5.55 -16.91
C VAL A 200 -13.56 -5.83 -16.23
N ASN A 201 -13.45 -6.90 -15.44
CA ASN A 201 -12.19 -7.29 -14.80
C ASN A 201 -11.08 -7.56 -15.82
N LYS A 202 -11.39 -8.22 -16.94
CA LYS A 202 -10.44 -8.41 -18.04
C LYS A 202 -9.98 -7.07 -18.61
N SER A 203 -10.91 -6.14 -18.83
CA SER A 203 -10.62 -4.78 -19.30
C SER A 203 -9.73 -4.01 -18.31
N VAL A 204 -10.06 -4.02 -17.02
CA VAL A 204 -9.25 -3.42 -15.93
C VAL A 204 -7.82 -3.96 -15.94
N ARG A 205 -7.65 -5.29 -16.05
CA ARG A 205 -6.32 -5.93 -16.07
C ARG A 205 -5.51 -5.52 -17.30
N THR A 206 -6.14 -5.45 -18.47
CA THR A 206 -5.49 -5.00 -19.71
C THR A 206 -5.09 -3.54 -19.60
N ASN A 207 -6.05 -2.66 -19.31
CA ASN A 207 -5.82 -1.23 -19.13
C ASN A 207 -4.72 -0.94 -18.09
N ALA A 208 -4.72 -1.62 -16.94
CA ALA A 208 -3.69 -1.43 -15.93
C ALA A 208 -2.29 -1.86 -16.41
N ARG A 209 -2.18 -2.89 -17.26
CA ARG A 209 -0.88 -3.27 -17.84
C ARG A 209 -0.41 -2.21 -18.83
N ASP A 210 -1.30 -1.70 -19.66
CA ASP A 210 -0.97 -0.71 -20.68
C ASP A 210 -0.63 0.66 -20.08
N ASP A 211 -1.41 1.09 -19.09
CA ASP A 211 -1.11 2.24 -18.24
C ASP A 211 0.28 2.15 -17.61
N LYS A 212 0.62 0.99 -17.04
CA LYS A 212 1.95 0.79 -16.44
C LYS A 212 3.06 0.84 -17.48
N LYS A 213 2.86 0.24 -18.66
CA LYS A 213 3.83 0.30 -19.77
C LYS A 213 4.05 1.74 -20.22
N ARG A 214 2.96 2.49 -20.45
CA ARG A 214 3.02 3.89 -20.86
C ARG A 214 3.73 4.75 -19.84
N PHE A 215 3.40 4.60 -18.56
CA PHE A 215 4.09 5.31 -17.48
C PHE A 215 5.60 5.01 -17.45
N LEU A 216 6.00 3.75 -17.57
CA LEU A 216 7.42 3.39 -17.62
C LEU A 216 8.11 4.00 -18.84
N HIS A 217 7.46 4.00 -20.00
CA HIS A 217 7.98 4.61 -21.22
C HIS A 217 8.14 6.13 -21.08
N GLU A 218 7.15 6.83 -20.51
CA GLU A 218 7.26 8.26 -20.21
C GLU A 218 8.43 8.55 -19.25
N MET A 219 8.62 7.70 -18.23
CA MET A 219 9.76 7.84 -17.32
C MET A 219 11.10 7.65 -18.02
N THR A 220 11.21 6.71 -18.97
CA THR A 220 12.45 6.52 -19.73
C THR A 220 12.74 7.71 -20.64
N VAL A 221 11.72 8.27 -21.31
CA VAL A 221 11.87 9.48 -22.13
C VAL A 221 12.28 10.69 -21.27
N ASP A 222 11.68 10.84 -20.08
CA ASP A 222 12.08 11.89 -19.13
C ASP A 222 13.53 11.71 -18.66
N ALA A 223 14.00 10.47 -18.49
CA ALA A 223 15.38 10.18 -18.10
C ALA A 223 16.37 10.56 -19.20
N GLU A 224 16.05 10.24 -20.46
CA GLU A 224 16.86 10.60 -21.63
C GLU A 224 17.01 12.12 -21.75
N LYS A 225 15.89 12.86 -21.69
CA LYS A 225 15.90 14.33 -21.70
C LYS A 225 16.69 14.93 -20.55
N ALA A 226 16.56 14.38 -19.34
CA ALA A 226 17.33 14.84 -18.19
C ALA A 226 18.85 14.62 -18.40
N ALA A 227 19.24 13.50 -19.00
CA ALA A 227 20.63 13.23 -19.34
C ALA A 227 21.17 14.22 -20.39
N GLU A 228 20.41 14.47 -21.45
CA GLU A 228 20.75 15.47 -22.48
C GLU A 228 20.93 16.88 -21.90
N GLN A 229 20.08 17.25 -20.95
CA GLN A 229 20.12 18.54 -20.25
C GLN A 229 21.16 18.59 -19.10
N ARG A 230 21.88 17.50 -18.86
CA ARG A 230 22.80 17.33 -17.72
C ARG A 230 22.14 17.53 -16.34
N ASP A 231 20.83 17.33 -16.24
CA ASP A 231 20.10 17.31 -14.97
C ASP A 231 20.29 15.95 -14.28
N MET A 232 21.47 15.77 -13.69
CA MET A 232 21.86 14.53 -13.01
C MET A 232 20.97 14.21 -11.80
N LYS A 233 20.38 15.22 -11.16
CA LYS A 233 19.47 15.04 -10.03
C LYS A 233 18.16 14.41 -10.50
N ARG A 234 17.57 14.93 -11.57
CA ARG A 234 16.34 14.39 -12.15
C ARG A 234 16.55 12.99 -12.69
N LEU A 235 17.66 12.74 -13.39
CA LEU A 235 18.04 11.42 -13.88
C LEU A 235 18.13 10.41 -12.72
N TYR A 236 18.87 10.74 -11.65
CA TYR A 236 18.99 9.89 -10.47
C TYR A 236 17.64 9.59 -9.81
N ASP A 237 16.78 10.60 -9.65
CA ASP A 237 15.44 10.43 -9.05
C ASP A 237 14.56 9.48 -9.88
N ILE A 238 14.63 9.55 -11.21
CA ILE A 238 13.92 8.65 -12.12
C ILE A 238 14.47 7.23 -12.02
N THR A 239 15.80 7.05 -12.13
CA THR A 239 16.45 5.74 -12.02
C THR A 239 16.15 5.07 -10.68
N ARG A 240 16.19 5.83 -9.57
CA ARG A 240 15.81 5.33 -8.24
C ARG A 240 14.36 4.86 -8.20
N THR A 241 13.46 5.60 -8.84
CA THR A 241 12.03 5.25 -8.91
C THR A 241 11.82 3.96 -9.72
N LEU A 242 12.52 3.80 -10.85
CA LEU A 242 12.47 2.60 -11.69
C LEU A 242 13.08 1.36 -11.01
N ALA A 243 14.19 1.53 -10.29
CA ALA A 243 14.92 0.46 -9.64
C ALA A 243 14.18 -0.15 -8.42
N GLY A 244 13.19 0.57 -7.86
CA GLY A 244 12.34 0.07 -6.77
C GLY A 244 13.07 -0.24 -5.44
N ARG A 245 14.37 0.07 -5.31
CA ARG A 245 15.15 -0.19 -4.10
C ARG A 245 15.12 1.02 -3.17
N ASN A 246 14.45 0.86 -2.04
CA ASN A 246 14.58 1.73 -0.86
C ASN A 246 15.28 0.94 0.27
N THR A 247 16.54 0.56 0.07
CA THR A 247 17.34 0.01 1.18
C THR A 247 17.94 1.15 1.97
N ASN A 248 17.17 1.70 2.92
CA ASN A 248 17.73 2.56 3.96
C ASN A 248 18.59 1.70 4.88
N THR A 249 19.90 1.69 4.65
CA THR A 249 20.85 1.08 5.58
C THR A 249 21.33 2.14 6.58
N ASN A 250 20.44 2.62 7.44
CA ASN A 250 20.88 3.38 8.62
C ASN A 250 21.59 2.42 9.57
N LYS A 251 22.92 2.29 9.43
CA LYS A 251 23.75 1.56 10.39
C LYS A 251 23.98 2.45 11.62
N PRO A 252 23.70 1.98 12.84
CA PRO A 252 23.92 2.77 14.05
C PRO A 252 25.42 3.00 14.29
N VAL A 253 25.76 4.19 14.79
CA VAL A 253 27.14 4.58 15.16
C VAL A 253 27.59 3.77 16.38
N LYS A 254 28.81 3.24 16.35
CA LYS A 254 29.39 2.41 17.42
C LYS A 254 30.65 3.02 18.01
N ASP A 255 30.87 2.78 19.29
CA ASP A 255 32.12 3.12 19.98
C ASP A 255 33.28 2.21 19.55
N LYS A 256 34.47 2.46 20.10
CA LYS A 256 35.69 1.68 19.79
C LYS A 256 35.57 0.22 20.22
N GLN A 257 34.68 -0.08 21.18
CA GLN A 257 34.39 -1.41 21.70
C GLN A 257 33.23 -2.09 20.96
N GLY A 258 32.68 -1.46 19.92
CA GLY A 258 31.62 -2.01 19.07
C GLY A 258 30.21 -1.90 19.66
N LYS A 259 30.03 -1.18 20.77
CA LYS A 259 28.73 -0.94 21.39
C LYS A 259 28.08 0.29 20.76
N ILE A 260 26.75 0.21 20.59
CA ILE A 260 25.97 1.27 19.94
C ILE A 260 25.95 2.51 20.84
N ILE A 261 26.31 3.65 20.25
CA ILE A 261 26.24 4.95 20.92
C ILE A 261 24.84 5.53 20.72
N THR A 262 24.08 5.66 21.79
CA THR A 262 22.69 6.13 21.75
C THR A 262 22.52 7.61 22.08
N SER A 263 23.55 8.27 22.61
CA SER A 263 23.53 9.70 22.94
C SER A 263 24.05 10.55 21.78
N ASP A 264 23.36 11.65 21.46
CA ASP A 264 23.78 12.59 20.40
C ASP A 264 25.18 13.17 20.63
N VAL A 265 25.50 13.52 21.88
CA VAL A 265 26.82 14.03 22.26
C VAL A 265 27.90 12.99 21.96
N GLY A 266 27.74 11.76 22.47
CA GLY A 266 28.69 10.68 22.20
C GLY A 266 28.78 10.28 20.72
N GLN A 267 27.72 10.46 19.93
CA GLN A 267 27.83 10.27 18.48
C GLN A 267 28.70 11.35 17.88
N LYS A 268 28.45 12.64 18.16
CA LYS A 268 29.26 13.76 17.64
C LYS A 268 30.73 13.62 18.03
N ASP A 269 31.02 13.27 19.28
CA ASP A 269 32.39 13.03 19.74
C ASP A 269 33.04 11.88 18.99
N ARG A 270 32.30 10.79 18.75
CA ARG A 270 32.79 9.66 17.95
C ARG A 270 33.05 10.05 16.50
N TRP A 271 32.25 10.92 15.91
CA TRP A 271 32.47 11.42 14.55
C TRP A 271 33.71 12.31 14.48
N ALA A 272 33.94 13.18 15.46
CA ALA A 272 35.13 14.05 15.55
C ALA A 272 36.46 13.29 15.71
N GLU A 273 36.43 12.01 16.08
CA GLU A 273 37.65 11.18 16.10
C GLU A 273 38.11 10.73 14.70
N HIS A 274 37.26 10.82 13.66
CA HIS A 274 37.55 10.33 12.30
C HIS A 274 37.66 11.44 11.24
N PHE A 275 37.30 12.67 11.59
CA PHE A 275 37.27 13.84 10.71
C PHE A 275 37.82 15.05 11.46
#